data_AF-A0A7C6BVZ9-F1
#
_entry.id   AF-A0A7C6BVZ9-F1
#
_cell.length_a   1.000
_cell.length_b   1.000
_cell.length_c   1.000
_cell.angle_alpha   90.00
_cell.angle_beta   90.00
_cell.angle_gamma   90.00
#
_symmetry.space_group_name_H-M   'P 1'
#
loop_
_entity.id
_entity.type
_entity.pdbx_description
1 polymer ?
#
loop_
_entity_poly.entity_id
_entity_poly.type
_entity_poly.pdbx_seq_one_letter_code
_entity_poly.pdbx_strand_id
1 'polypeptide(L)'
;MAILKDTEREQLRQLVKACLLEISKLKIELKKCQKESSKIMIKEHSKLQEMNIKQEKKLQMKEDENRKLVKLLDEKDSQIEDLKKIKERFKLLTQKPKKDLTTFQSNIYLLLPEKEGRLENLYDSIIDLGFKELTHQNFEHALRNLERKGYFKSREENGIVLWKKLEKD
;
A
#
# COMPACT_ATOMS: atom_id res chain seq x y z
N MET A 1 -72.49 70.68 13.68
CA MET A 1 -71.42 69.93 12.99
C MET A 1 -70.09 69.82 13.76
N ALA A 2 -69.82 70.65 14.79
CA ALA A 2 -68.54 70.60 15.50
C ALA A 2 -68.35 69.36 16.40
N ILE A 3 -69.41 68.85 17.02
CA ILE A 3 -69.36 67.71 17.97
C ILE A 3 -69.06 66.38 17.25
N LEU A 4 -69.63 66.16 16.05
CA LEU A 4 -69.35 64.95 15.25
C LEU A 4 -67.88 64.84 14.81
N LYS A 5 -67.25 65.98 14.50
CA LYS A 5 -65.81 66.03 14.14
C LYS A 5 -64.89 65.65 15.30
N ASP A 6 -65.32 65.85 16.55
CA ASP A 6 -64.51 65.53 17.74
C ASP A 6 -64.54 64.02 18.05
N THR A 7 -65.68 63.37 17.81
CA THR A 7 -65.84 61.90 17.92
C THR A 7 -65.04 61.12 16.88
N GLU A 8 -65.04 61.55 15.61
CA GLU A 8 -64.23 60.91 14.55
C GLU A 8 -62.73 61.04 14.83
N ARG A 9 -62.32 62.20 15.35
CA ARG A 9 -60.94 62.46 15.74
C ARG A 9 -60.49 61.57 16.90
N GLU A 10 -61.37 61.30 17.88
CA GLU A 10 -61.06 60.41 18.99
C GLU A 10 -61.02 58.93 18.55
N GLN A 11 -61.93 58.50 17.66
CA GLN A 11 -61.87 57.17 17.05
C GLN A 11 -60.57 56.95 16.25
N LEU A 12 -60.14 57.96 15.48
CA LEU A 12 -58.87 57.92 14.78
C LEU A 12 -57.69 57.80 15.76
N ARG A 13 -57.71 58.52 16.88
CA ARG A 13 -56.68 58.41 17.93
C ARG A 13 -56.65 57.03 18.56
N GLN A 14 -57.80 56.42 18.82
CA GLN A 14 -57.89 55.06 19.36
C GLN A 14 -57.34 54.03 18.37
N LEU A 15 -57.67 54.17 17.08
CA LEU A 15 -57.13 53.30 16.03
C LEU A 15 -55.60 53.43 15.92
N VAL A 16 -55.07 54.65 15.90
CA VAL A 16 -53.61 54.89 15.86
C VAL A 16 -52.93 54.27 17.09
N LYS A 17 -53.50 54.41 18.29
CA LYS A 17 -52.97 53.77 19.51
C LYS A 17 -52.97 52.24 19.38
N ALA A 18 -54.06 51.65 18.87
CA ALA A 18 -54.14 50.21 18.66
C ALA A 18 -53.08 49.72 17.66
N CYS A 19 -52.93 50.41 16.52
CA CYS A 19 -51.89 50.09 15.53
C CYS A 19 -50.47 50.22 16.11
N LEU A 20 -50.19 51.26 16.91
CA LEU A 20 -48.88 51.43 17.55
C LEU A 20 -48.57 50.33 18.57
N LEU A 21 -49.58 49.87 19.32
CA LEU A 21 -49.43 48.73 20.23
C LEU A 21 -49.17 47.44 19.48
N GLU A 22 -49.87 47.21 18.37
CA GLU A 22 -49.69 46.05 17.51
C GLU A 22 -48.29 46.03 16.87
N ILE A 23 -47.84 47.17 16.31
CA ILE A 23 -46.48 47.33 15.80
C ILE A 23 -45.44 47.04 16.90
N SER A 24 -45.68 47.52 18.11
CA SER A 24 -44.77 47.29 19.25
C SER A 24 -44.72 45.81 19.64
N LYS A 25 -45.87 45.13 19.65
CA LYS A 25 -45.97 43.69 19.91
C LYS A 25 -45.23 42.88 18.83
N LEU A 26 -45.50 43.16 17.56
CA LEU A 26 -44.82 42.51 16.43
C LEU A 26 -43.30 42.72 16.46
N LYS A 27 -42.84 43.92 16.83
CA LYS A 27 -41.41 44.21 16.98
C LYS A 27 -40.75 43.40 18.09
N ILE A 28 -41.46 43.14 19.19
CA ILE A 28 -40.98 42.29 20.29
C ILE A 28 -40.92 40.83 19.85
N GLU A 29 -41.97 40.32 19.21
CA GLU A 29 -42.03 38.95 18.68
C GLU A 29 -40.92 38.71 17.66
N LEU A 30 -40.72 39.63 16.71
CA LEU A 30 -39.64 39.55 15.73
C LEU A 30 -38.26 39.48 16.39
N LYS A 31 -38.01 40.29 17.43
CA LYS A 31 -36.76 40.22 18.21
C LYS A 31 -36.59 38.88 18.94
N LYS A 32 -37.68 38.28 19.44
CA LYS A 32 -37.63 36.95 20.08
C LYS A 32 -37.30 35.87 19.05
N CYS A 33 -37.99 35.85 17.91
CA CYS A 33 -37.75 34.90 16.83
C CYS A 33 -36.31 35.00 16.29
N GLN A 34 -35.78 36.22 16.12
CA GLN A 34 -34.38 36.42 15.71
C GLN A 34 -33.40 35.81 16.72
N LYS A 35 -33.60 36.06 18.02
CA LYS A 35 -32.73 35.48 19.07
C LYS A 35 -32.80 33.97 19.12
N GLU A 36 -33.99 33.39 18.98
CA GLU A 36 -34.17 31.94 18.95
C GLU A 36 -33.52 31.32 17.71
N SER A 37 -33.72 31.91 16.53
CA SER A 37 -33.07 31.48 15.29
C SER A 37 -31.55 31.48 15.41
N SER A 38 -30.95 32.56 15.94
CA SER A 38 -29.50 32.62 16.15
C SER A 38 -29.00 31.53 17.12
N LYS A 39 -29.76 31.25 18.20
CA LYS A 39 -29.40 30.17 19.14
C LYS A 39 -29.44 28.78 18.47
N ILE A 40 -30.45 28.53 17.64
CA ILE A 40 -30.58 27.28 16.89
C ILE A 40 -29.40 27.12 15.94
N MET A 41 -29.09 28.14 15.13
CA MET A 41 -27.95 28.10 14.20
C MET A 41 -26.63 27.80 14.92
N ILE A 42 -26.35 28.46 16.05
CA ILE A 42 -25.12 28.20 16.83
C ILE A 42 -25.07 26.74 17.31
N LYS A 43 -26.20 26.22 17.81
CA LYS A 43 -26.27 24.83 18.30
C LYS A 43 -26.11 23.82 17.16
N GLU A 44 -26.70 24.07 16.00
CA GLU A 44 -26.56 23.22 14.82
C GLU A 44 -25.13 23.24 14.29
N HIS A 45 -24.52 24.43 14.19
CA HIS A 45 -23.13 24.58 13.77
C HIS A 45 -22.18 23.83 14.72
N SER A 46 -22.38 23.94 16.03
CA SER A 46 -21.58 23.18 17.03
C SER A 46 -21.70 21.67 16.83
N LYS A 47 -22.93 21.17 16.59
CA LYS A 47 -23.15 19.74 16.34
C LYS A 47 -22.50 19.27 15.04
N LEU A 48 -22.61 20.05 13.97
CA LEU A 48 -21.95 19.79 12.69
C LEU A 48 -20.43 19.72 12.86
N GLN A 49 -19.85 20.66 13.61
CA GLN A 49 -18.42 20.67 13.88
C GLN A 49 -17.97 19.44 14.68
N GLU A 50 -18.72 19.04 15.71
CA GLU A 50 -18.44 17.80 16.46
C GLU A 50 -18.55 16.54 15.58
N MET A 51 -19.54 16.49 14.69
CA MET A 51 -19.70 15.39 13.74
C MET A 51 -18.52 15.31 12.76
N ASN A 52 -18.08 16.45 12.21
CA ASN A 52 -16.94 16.52 11.31
C ASN A 52 -15.66 16.04 12.01
N ILE A 53 -15.38 16.51 13.22
CA ILE A 53 -14.21 16.07 14.00
C ILE A 53 -14.24 14.55 14.25
N LYS A 54 -15.42 13.99 14.56
CA LYS A 54 -15.58 12.54 14.76
C LYS A 54 -15.37 11.76 13.45
N GLN A 55 -15.85 12.29 12.33
CA GLN A 55 -15.67 11.67 11.01
C GLN A 55 -14.20 11.72 10.57
N GLU A 56 -13.53 12.86 10.72
CA GLU A 56 -12.10 13.01 10.42
C GLU A 56 -11.25 12.05 11.24
N LYS A 57 -11.52 11.93 12.55
CA LYS A 57 -10.82 10.94 13.39
C LYS A 57 -11.03 9.51 12.92
N LYS A 58 -12.26 9.15 12.56
CA LYS A 58 -12.56 7.81 12.01
C LYS A 58 -11.85 7.57 10.67
N LEU A 59 -11.82 8.58 9.81
CA LEU A 59 -11.15 8.51 8.53
C LEU A 59 -9.65 8.31 8.72
N GLN A 60 -9.03 9.09 9.59
CA GLN A 60 -7.61 8.98 9.92
C GLN A 60 -7.27 7.59 10.50
N MET A 61 -8.08 7.07 11.42
CA MET A 61 -7.89 5.71 11.95
C MET A 61 -7.98 4.65 10.84
N LYS A 62 -8.91 4.81 9.90
CA LYS A 62 -9.06 3.88 8.76
C LYS A 62 -7.91 3.98 7.78
N GLU A 63 -7.39 5.18 7.52
CA GLU A 63 -6.21 5.39 6.70
C GLU A 63 -4.96 4.75 7.33
N ASP A 64 -4.77 4.89 8.64
CA ASP A 64 -3.66 4.26 9.36
C ASP A 64 -3.74 2.74 9.34
N GLU A 65 -4.95 2.19 9.53
CA GLU A 65 -5.21 0.76 9.41
C GLU A 65 -4.89 0.26 7.99
N ASN A 66 -5.33 1.00 6.97
CA ASN A 66 -5.08 0.64 5.58
C ASN A 66 -3.58 0.67 5.24
N ARG A 67 -2.84 1.68 5.71
CA ARG A 67 -1.38 1.74 5.54
C ARG A 67 -0.67 0.56 6.20
N LYS A 68 -1.13 0.12 7.37
CA LYS A 68 -0.57 -1.07 8.05
C LYS A 68 -0.86 -2.34 7.26
N LEU A 69 -2.07 -2.50 6.75
CA LEU A 69 -2.46 -3.65 5.94
C LEU A 69 -1.68 -3.73 4.63
N VAL A 70 -1.46 -2.60 3.95
CA VAL A 70 -0.64 -2.52 2.74
C VAL A 70 0.80 -2.97 3.02
N LYS A 71 1.43 -2.46 4.09
CA LYS A 71 2.79 -2.90 4.47
C LYS A 71 2.86 -4.39 4.75
N LEU A 72 1.86 -4.93 5.46
CA LEU A 72 1.81 -6.36 5.76
C LEU A 72 1.64 -7.19 4.48
N LEU A 73 0.86 -6.72 3.51
CA LEU A 73 0.71 -7.37 2.20
C LEU A 73 2.05 -7.39 1.46
N ASP A 74 2.75 -6.25 1.39
CA ASP A 74 4.05 -6.17 0.71
C ASP A 74 5.09 -7.13 1.34
N GLU A 75 5.13 -7.20 2.68
CA GLU A 75 5.99 -8.16 3.40
C GLU A 75 5.62 -9.61 3.08
N LYS A 76 4.33 -9.93 3.00
CA LYS A 76 3.84 -11.27 2.68
C LYS A 76 4.11 -11.64 1.23
N ASP A 77 3.95 -10.72 0.29
CA ASP A 77 4.25 -10.94 -1.11
C ASP A 77 5.76 -11.18 -1.32
N SER A 78 6.62 -10.43 -0.61
CA SER A 78 8.06 -10.72 -0.61
C SER A 78 8.38 -12.11 -0.08
N GLN A 79 7.74 -12.52 1.04
CA GLN A 79 7.92 -13.89 1.59
C GLN A 79 7.45 -14.96 0.61
N ILE A 80 6.32 -14.73 -0.07
CA ILE A 80 5.78 -15.66 -1.08
C ILE A 80 6.74 -15.79 -2.25
N GLU A 81 7.33 -14.68 -2.70
CA GLU A 81 8.28 -14.69 -3.80
C GLU A 81 9.56 -15.48 -3.45
N ASP A 82 10.07 -15.30 -2.24
CA ASP A 82 11.22 -16.08 -1.77
C ASP A 82 10.88 -17.57 -1.62
N LEU A 83 9.69 -17.90 -1.13
CA LEU A 83 9.20 -19.28 -1.07
C LEU A 83 9.03 -19.91 -2.46
N LYS A 84 8.60 -19.14 -3.47
CA LYS A 84 8.54 -19.63 -4.86
C LYS A 84 9.93 -19.95 -5.39
N LYS A 85 10.92 -19.08 -5.19
CA LYS A 85 12.31 -19.34 -5.57
C LYS A 85 12.84 -20.60 -4.89
N ILE A 86 12.58 -20.78 -3.59
CA ILE A 86 12.97 -21.99 -2.85
C ILE A 86 12.29 -23.23 -3.45
N LYS A 87 10.98 -23.15 -3.76
CA LYS A 87 10.23 -24.24 -4.38
C LYS A 87 10.79 -24.63 -5.74
N GLU A 88 11.16 -23.66 -6.56
CA GLU A 88 11.81 -23.91 -7.86
C GLU A 88 13.18 -24.58 -7.69
N ARG A 89 14.02 -24.06 -6.79
CA ARG A 89 15.33 -24.65 -6.47
C ARG A 89 15.20 -26.08 -5.95
N PHE A 90 14.24 -26.34 -5.07
CA PHE A 90 13.95 -27.69 -4.57
C PHE A 90 13.46 -28.62 -5.68
N LYS A 91 12.60 -28.12 -6.58
CA LYS A 91 12.17 -28.87 -7.76
C LYS A 91 13.37 -29.25 -8.64
N LEU A 92 14.34 -28.36 -8.84
CA LEU A 92 15.57 -28.64 -9.58
C LEU A 92 16.42 -29.73 -8.89
N LEU A 93 16.61 -29.64 -7.58
CA LEU A 93 17.38 -30.63 -6.79
C LEU A 93 16.76 -32.03 -6.77
N THR A 94 15.44 -32.12 -6.91
CA THR A 94 14.70 -33.39 -6.92
C THR A 94 14.54 -33.98 -8.32
N GLN A 95 15.04 -33.31 -9.36
CA GLN A 95 15.07 -33.88 -10.70
C GLN A 95 15.98 -35.10 -10.75
N LYS A 96 15.66 -36.02 -11.66
CA LYS A 96 16.53 -37.15 -11.95
C LYS A 96 17.90 -36.62 -12.43
N PRO A 97 19.01 -37.21 -11.97
CA PRO A 97 20.33 -36.86 -12.47
C PRO A 97 20.36 -36.92 -14.00
N LYS A 98 21.00 -35.92 -14.63
CA LYS A 98 21.18 -35.89 -16.08
C LYS A 98 22.09 -37.04 -16.49
N LYS A 99 21.88 -37.56 -17.70
CA LYS A 99 22.59 -38.74 -18.21
C LYS A 99 24.11 -38.51 -18.13
N ASP A 100 24.82 -39.52 -17.63
CA ASP A 100 26.27 -39.50 -17.45
C ASP A 100 26.80 -38.51 -16.38
N LEU A 101 25.94 -37.87 -15.57
CA LEU A 101 26.34 -37.02 -14.44
C LEU A 101 26.09 -37.71 -13.09
N THR A 102 26.95 -37.44 -12.11
CA THR A 102 26.64 -37.79 -10.71
C THR A 102 25.50 -36.90 -10.20
N THR A 103 24.85 -37.29 -9.11
CA THR A 103 23.81 -36.47 -8.46
C THR A 103 24.35 -35.07 -8.14
N PHE A 104 25.57 -34.99 -7.62
CA PHE A 104 26.22 -33.72 -7.30
C PHE A 104 26.49 -32.86 -8.55
N GLN A 105 27.03 -33.45 -9.62
CA GLN A 105 27.27 -32.72 -10.89
C GLN A 105 25.97 -32.25 -11.55
N SER A 106 24.92 -33.07 -11.49
CA SER A 106 23.59 -32.71 -11.98
C SER A 106 23.01 -31.54 -11.20
N ASN A 107 23.13 -31.56 -9.87
CA ASN A 107 22.65 -30.48 -9.01
C ASN A 107 23.40 -29.18 -9.29
N ILE A 108 24.74 -29.22 -9.41
CA ILE A 108 25.52 -28.04 -9.81
C ILE A 108 25.04 -27.50 -11.16
N TYR A 109 24.92 -28.35 -12.18
CA TYR A 109 24.48 -27.92 -13.51
C TYR A 109 23.08 -27.27 -13.47
N LEU A 110 22.13 -27.87 -12.76
CA LEU A 110 20.75 -27.39 -12.68
C LEU A 110 20.61 -26.08 -11.89
N LEU A 111 21.42 -25.90 -10.84
CA LEU A 111 21.35 -24.75 -9.96
C LEU A 111 22.15 -23.54 -10.44
N LEU A 112 23.15 -23.75 -11.29
CA LEU A 112 23.93 -22.65 -11.86
C LEU A 112 23.08 -21.78 -12.81
N PRO A 113 23.29 -20.45 -12.80
CA PRO A 113 22.60 -19.55 -13.70
C PRO A 113 22.93 -19.87 -15.16
N GLU A 114 21.98 -19.61 -16.07
CA GLU A 114 22.18 -19.76 -17.52
C GLU A 114 23.16 -18.72 -18.10
N LYS A 115 23.38 -17.62 -17.38
CA LYS A 115 24.28 -16.55 -17.80
C LYS A 115 25.73 -17.01 -17.72
N GLU A 116 26.53 -16.55 -18.69
CA GLU A 116 27.98 -16.72 -18.67
C GLU A 116 28.58 -16.00 -17.47
N GLY A 117 29.50 -16.66 -16.77
CA GLY A 117 30.06 -16.16 -15.53
C GLY A 117 31.48 -16.64 -15.28
N ARG A 118 32.19 -15.90 -14.43
CA ARG A 118 33.51 -16.30 -13.92
C ARG A 118 33.35 -17.40 -12.87
N LEU A 119 34.42 -18.14 -12.63
CA LEU A 119 34.45 -19.22 -11.64
C LEU A 119 33.97 -18.74 -10.26
N GLU A 120 34.45 -17.57 -9.83
CA GLU A 120 34.13 -16.97 -8.53
C GLU A 120 32.63 -16.63 -8.43
N ASN A 121 32.08 -15.96 -9.44
CA ASN A 121 30.66 -15.57 -9.45
C ASN A 121 29.72 -16.79 -9.42
N LEU A 122 30.08 -17.85 -10.15
CA LEU A 122 29.33 -19.10 -10.19
C LEU A 122 29.47 -19.89 -8.89
N TYR A 123 30.65 -19.86 -8.28
CA TYR A 123 30.92 -20.45 -6.98
C TYR A 123 30.11 -19.76 -5.88
N ASP A 124 30.15 -18.44 -5.82
CA ASP A 124 29.40 -17.64 -4.84
C ASP A 124 27.89 -17.91 -4.96
N SER A 125 27.38 -18.01 -6.19
CA SER A 125 25.97 -18.37 -6.45
C SER A 125 25.60 -19.73 -5.83
N ILE A 126 26.49 -20.72 -5.87
CA ILE A 126 26.26 -22.07 -5.31
C ILE A 126 26.44 -22.07 -3.78
N ILE A 127 27.39 -21.32 -3.24
CA ILE A 127 27.57 -21.16 -1.80
C ILE A 127 26.34 -20.48 -1.17
N ASP A 128 25.84 -19.42 -1.80
CA ASP A 128 24.63 -18.71 -1.38
C ASP A 128 23.38 -19.60 -1.41
N LEU A 129 23.37 -20.63 -2.25
CA LEU A 129 22.31 -21.63 -2.32
C LEU A 129 22.34 -22.66 -1.18
N GLY A 130 23.44 -22.72 -0.41
CA GLY A 130 23.56 -23.57 0.78
C GLY A 130 24.62 -24.67 0.70
N PHE A 131 25.46 -24.71 -0.34
CA PHE A 131 26.56 -25.68 -0.46
C PHE A 131 27.78 -25.27 0.37
N LYS A 132 27.59 -24.95 1.65
CA LYS A 132 28.63 -24.31 2.51
C LYS A 132 29.90 -25.13 2.72
N GLU A 133 29.84 -26.44 2.51
CA GLU A 133 31.00 -27.34 2.63
C GLU A 133 31.76 -27.52 1.31
N LEU A 134 31.29 -26.89 0.22
CA LEU A 134 31.94 -26.96 -1.07
C LEU A 134 33.21 -26.11 -1.06
N THR A 135 34.34 -26.71 -1.44
CA THR A 135 35.58 -25.97 -1.67
C THR A 135 35.66 -25.46 -3.10
N HIS A 136 36.38 -24.36 -3.30
CA HIS A 136 36.60 -23.78 -4.63
C HIS A 136 37.23 -24.79 -5.60
N GLN A 137 38.18 -25.59 -5.13
CA GLN A 137 38.82 -26.65 -5.93
C GLN A 137 37.82 -27.72 -6.37
N ASN A 138 36.97 -28.20 -5.46
CA ASN A 138 35.96 -29.21 -5.77
C ASN A 138 34.92 -28.69 -6.78
N PHE A 139 34.56 -27.41 -6.66
CA PHE A 139 33.67 -26.75 -7.61
C PHE A 139 34.30 -26.61 -9.00
N GLU A 140 35.54 -26.15 -9.08
CA GLU A 140 36.28 -26.06 -10.34
C GLU A 140 36.42 -27.44 -11.01
N HIS A 141 36.74 -28.48 -10.23
CA HIS A 141 36.75 -29.86 -10.73
C HIS A 141 35.38 -30.31 -11.24
N ALA A 142 34.28 -29.88 -10.60
CA ALA A 142 32.93 -30.16 -11.08
C ALA A 142 32.65 -29.47 -12.42
N LEU A 143 33.02 -28.19 -12.58
CA LEU A 143 32.86 -27.45 -13.84
C LEU A 143 33.68 -28.06 -14.98
N ARG A 144 34.95 -28.40 -14.76
CA ARG A 144 35.79 -29.09 -15.76
C ARG A 144 35.20 -30.45 -16.17
N ASN A 145 34.61 -31.18 -15.22
CA ASN A 145 33.92 -32.43 -15.51
C ASN A 145 32.64 -32.21 -16.33
N LEU A 146 31.88 -31.15 -16.05
CA LEU A 146 30.70 -30.77 -16.81
C LEU A 146 31.08 -30.37 -18.24
N GLU A 147 32.18 -29.64 -18.40
CA GLU A 147 32.74 -29.28 -19.71
C GLU A 147 33.18 -30.51 -20.50
N ARG A 148 33.96 -31.42 -19.89
CA ARG A 148 34.36 -32.68 -20.53
C ARG A 148 33.16 -33.49 -21.04
N LYS A 149 32.03 -33.41 -20.33
CA LYS A 149 30.79 -34.10 -20.68
C LYS A 149 29.87 -33.26 -21.60
N GLY A 150 30.28 -32.06 -22.00
CA GLY A 150 29.58 -31.20 -22.95
C GLY A 150 28.39 -30.43 -22.37
N TYR A 151 28.30 -30.28 -21.05
CA TYR A 151 27.25 -29.48 -20.39
C TYR A 151 27.66 -28.01 -20.18
N PHE A 152 28.95 -27.73 -20.24
CA PHE A 152 29.53 -26.39 -20.11
C PHE A 152 30.61 -26.17 -21.17
N LYS A 153 30.92 -24.91 -21.44
CA LYS A 153 32.05 -24.51 -22.27
C LYS A 153 32.80 -23.37 -21.59
N SER A 154 34.12 -23.50 -21.49
CA SER A 154 34.98 -22.41 -21.09
C SER A 154 35.40 -21.57 -22.31
N ARG A 155 35.52 -20.26 -22.11
CA ARG A 155 36.12 -19.31 -23.05
C ARG A 155 37.06 -18.42 -22.25
N GLU A 156 38.28 -18.25 -22.75
CA GLU A 156 39.19 -17.27 -22.19
C GLU A 156 39.01 -15.92 -22.90
N GLU A 157 38.75 -14.87 -22.12
CA GLU A 157 38.62 -13.50 -22.60
C GLU A 157 39.44 -12.59 -21.69
N ASN A 158 40.47 -11.93 -22.26
CA ASN A 158 41.36 -11.01 -21.54
C ASN A 158 42.03 -11.63 -20.28
N GLY A 159 42.44 -12.90 -20.36
CA GLY A 159 43.06 -13.63 -19.23
C GLY A 159 42.08 -14.10 -18.16
N ILE A 160 40.77 -14.04 -18.44
CA ILE A 160 39.71 -14.45 -17.53
C ILE A 160 38.93 -15.60 -18.18
N VAL A 161 38.78 -16.69 -17.43
CA VAL A 161 37.99 -17.84 -17.88
C VAL A 161 36.52 -17.61 -17.58
N LEU A 162 35.73 -17.51 -18.64
CA LEU A 162 34.27 -17.44 -18.60
C LEU A 162 33.69 -18.82 -18.87
N TRP A 163 32.67 -19.18 -18.11
CA TRP A 163 31.97 -20.46 -18.21
C TRP A 163 30.55 -20.22 -18.68
N LYS A 164 30.15 -20.90 -19.75
CA LYS A 164 28.81 -20.84 -20.31
C LYS A 164 28.14 -22.21 -20.29
N LYS A 165 26.91 -22.26 -19.79
CA LYS A 165 26.07 -23.46 -19.79
C LYS A 165 25.61 -23.80 -21.20
N LEU A 166 25.60 -25.09 -21.53
CA LEU A 166 25.11 -25.61 -22.81
C LEU A 166 23.85 -26.42 -22.56
N GLU A 167 22.78 -26.13 -23.31
CA GLU A 167 21.59 -27.00 -23.31
C GLU A 167 21.95 -28.33 -23.96
N LYS A 168 21.93 -29.37 -23.15
CA LYS A 168 22.10 -30.75 -23.58
C LYS A 168 20.80 -31.50 -23.26
N ASP A 169 20.12 -31.93 -24.31
CA ASP A 169 18.87 -32.71 -24.24
C ASP A 169 19.09 -34.02 -23.46
#